data_AF-A0A3P7MSY2-F1
#
_entry.id   AF-A0A3P7MSY2-F1
#
_cell.length_a   1.000
_cell.length_b   1.000
_cell.length_c   1.000
_cell.angle_alpha   90.00
_cell.angle_beta   90.00
_cell.angle_gamma   90.00
#
_symmetry.space_group_name_H-M   'P 1'
#
loop_
_entity.id
_entity.type
_entity.pdbx_description
1 polymer ?
#
loop_
_entity_poly.entity_id
_entity_poly.type
_entity_poly.pdbx_seq_one_letter_code
_entity_poly.pdbx_strand_id
1 'polypeptide(L)'
;MEAEEVVVARFVEVEVEEISILGRLIKTTKMCILILSTFCARMSSCQWWYSFSRGREHIIALRCDDNAQLLQSMDLTTEVEKSHIQNFFSQCINRLKGSDKKLPQVNSMRDLCLRGFAVHHSGILPILKEVVELLFQKGYVKMAGRAGRRGLDTTGTVIVLCKQPKLVEPGQLQTIMMGKPAPLVSQFRVTYSMLLNLLRVEHLRVEDMLQRSFVECVALREGPSRKTNLEKAQEHLSTLPKTECQMCEPSEATISPIRQFHDVLVDFIEKRAELWLRLAAVPSMDKKLKCGRVLLVSSAQHQLQNQLVLLIKDFLGDGKRSFQVLVPCFESESIPDEQKRKSDEFARLPKEERYWLEETCMLEGSIRYGIEAVANLAMDGQRGQRSFRMVNDLPISSLLGVSKKTFKVDVAEVLSEARSREIPRLR
;
A
#
# COMPACT_ATOMS: atom_id res chain seq x y z
N MET A 1 -5.56 -20.29 -27.50
CA MET A 1 -5.15 -20.59 -26.11
C MET A 1 -3.65 -20.76 -26.16
N GLU A 2 -2.94 -19.65 -26.06
CA GLU A 2 -1.48 -19.57 -26.25
C GLU A 2 -0.94 -18.78 -25.06
N ALA A 3 0.20 -19.20 -24.52
CA ALA A 3 0.79 -18.58 -23.33
C ALA A 3 1.73 -17.47 -23.77
N GLU A 4 1.47 -16.23 -23.33
CA GLU A 4 2.49 -15.18 -23.42
C GLU A 4 3.62 -15.52 -22.43
N GLU A 5 4.83 -15.74 -22.97
CA GLU A 5 6.00 -16.03 -22.14
C GLU A 5 6.33 -14.84 -21.26
N VAL A 6 6.37 -15.07 -19.93
CA VAL A 6 6.77 -14.06 -18.95
C VAL A 6 8.29 -13.85 -19.06
N VAL A 7 8.71 -12.94 -19.93
CA VAL A 7 10.12 -12.60 -20.15
C VAL A 7 10.73 -12.06 -18.84
N VAL A 8 11.50 -12.92 -18.17
CA VAL A 8 12.20 -12.59 -16.93
C VAL A 8 13.24 -11.49 -17.22
N ALA A 9 13.03 -10.31 -16.64
CA ALA A 9 13.99 -9.23 -16.69
C ALA A 9 15.30 -9.68 -16.00
N ARG A 10 16.38 -9.78 -16.78
CA ARG A 10 17.68 -10.25 -16.29
C ARG A 10 18.40 -9.11 -15.57
N PHE A 11 18.19 -9.01 -14.26
CA PHE A 11 18.87 -8.02 -13.42
C PHE A 11 20.37 -8.26 -13.40
N VAL A 12 21.15 -7.20 -13.66
CA VAL A 12 22.57 -7.16 -13.32
C VAL A 12 22.65 -6.58 -11.92
N GLU A 13 23.13 -7.37 -10.97
CA GLU A 13 23.60 -6.83 -9.69
C GLU A 13 24.85 -6.00 -9.97
N VAL A 14 24.68 -4.67 -10.05
CA VAL A 14 25.80 -3.74 -9.96
C VAL A 14 26.20 -3.70 -8.50
N GLU A 15 27.40 -4.18 -8.19
CA GLU A 15 27.90 -4.29 -6.82
C GLU A 15 27.79 -2.96 -6.09
N VAL A 16 27.15 -2.98 -4.92
CA VAL A 16 26.76 -1.77 -4.18
C VAL A 16 27.98 -0.98 -3.66
N GLU A 17 29.16 -1.63 -3.63
CA GLU A 17 30.39 -1.06 -3.08
C GLU A 17 30.94 0.13 -3.88
N GLU A 18 31.02 0.08 -5.22
CA GLU A 18 31.53 1.20 -6.02
C GLU A 18 30.70 2.47 -5.81
N ILE A 19 29.36 2.34 -5.81
CA ILE A 19 28.44 3.47 -5.62
C ILE A 19 28.52 4.00 -4.17
N SER A 20 28.81 3.14 -3.19
CA SER A 20 28.93 3.54 -1.77
C SER A 20 30.07 4.54 -1.51
N ILE A 21 31.15 4.46 -2.29
CA ILE A 21 32.32 5.34 -2.16
C ILE A 21 32.00 6.75 -2.66
N LEU A 22 31.31 6.88 -3.80
CA LEU A 22 30.85 8.17 -4.31
C LEU A 22 29.79 8.83 -3.39
N GLY A 23 28.99 8.03 -2.70
CA GLY A 23 27.91 8.50 -1.82
C GLY A 23 28.34 9.35 -0.61
N ARG A 24 29.63 9.37 -0.24
CA ARG A 24 30.13 10.08 0.95
C ARG A 24 30.64 11.50 0.73
N LEU A 25 30.95 11.91 -0.51
CA LEU A 25 31.71 13.15 -0.77
C LEU A 25 31.00 14.21 -1.64
N ILE A 26 29.80 13.92 -2.13
CA ILE A 26 29.23 14.64 -3.29
C ILE A 26 27.95 15.41 -2.93
N LYS A 27 28.05 16.74 -2.90
CA LYS A 27 26.87 17.63 -2.95
C LYS A 27 26.07 17.35 -4.23
N THR A 28 24.74 17.31 -4.10
CA THR A 28 23.77 16.81 -5.09
C THR A 28 23.98 17.32 -6.52
N THR A 29 24.43 18.57 -6.71
CA THR A 29 24.74 19.15 -8.03
C THR A 29 25.76 18.35 -8.83
N LYS A 30 26.88 17.93 -8.21
CA LYS A 30 27.92 17.15 -8.92
C LYS A 30 27.43 15.75 -9.29
N MET A 31 26.55 15.14 -8.48
CA MET A 31 26.02 13.79 -8.73
C MET A 31 25.18 13.73 -10.02
N CYS A 32 24.32 14.72 -10.27
CA CYS A 32 23.48 14.76 -11.48
C CYS A 32 24.34 14.86 -12.76
N ILE A 33 25.32 15.76 -12.76
CA ILE A 33 26.26 15.97 -13.86
C ILE A 33 27.13 14.73 -14.06
N LEU A 34 27.62 14.11 -12.98
CA LEU A 34 28.43 12.90 -13.07
C LEU A 34 27.65 11.74 -13.68
N ILE A 35 26.43 11.44 -13.20
CA ILE A 35 25.56 10.41 -13.76
C ILE A 35 25.34 10.63 -15.26
N LEU A 36 24.97 11.86 -15.66
CA LEU A 36 24.76 12.17 -17.08
C LEU A 36 26.04 12.03 -17.90
N SER A 37 27.21 12.43 -17.39
CA SER A 37 28.49 12.23 -18.08
C SER A 37 28.87 10.75 -18.24
N THR A 38 28.77 9.96 -17.15
CA THR A 38 29.15 8.54 -17.14
C THR A 38 28.20 7.68 -17.98
N PHE A 39 26.89 8.00 -18.00
CA PHE A 39 25.93 7.30 -18.86
C PHE A 39 25.99 7.79 -20.32
N CYS A 40 26.16 9.08 -20.60
CA CYS A 40 26.32 9.55 -21.98
C CYS A 40 27.62 9.06 -22.64
N ALA A 41 28.66 8.76 -21.85
CA ALA A 41 29.88 8.10 -22.31
C ALA A 41 29.74 6.58 -22.53
N ARG A 42 28.64 5.96 -22.07
CA ARG A 42 28.39 4.50 -22.16
C ARG A 42 27.16 4.11 -22.99
N MET A 43 26.23 5.02 -23.23
CA MET A 43 24.97 4.76 -23.94
C MET A 43 24.62 5.90 -24.90
N SER A 44 24.66 5.61 -26.20
CA SER A 44 24.39 6.56 -27.30
C SER A 44 22.90 6.86 -27.51
N SER A 45 22.08 6.82 -26.46
CA SER A 45 20.61 6.83 -26.52
C SER A 45 19.99 7.94 -25.65
N CYS A 46 18.75 8.30 -25.99
CA CYS A 46 18.04 9.41 -25.34
C CYS A 46 17.68 9.06 -23.89
N GLN A 47 17.90 10.01 -22.97
CA GLN A 47 17.67 9.83 -21.54
C GLN A 47 16.48 10.67 -21.07
N TRP A 48 15.93 10.38 -19.88
CA TRP A 48 14.70 11.00 -19.40
C TRP A 48 14.75 11.35 -17.92
N TRP A 49 14.65 12.65 -17.62
CA TRP A 49 14.60 13.15 -16.24
C TRP A 49 13.17 13.54 -15.85
N TYR A 50 12.48 12.68 -15.12
CA TYR A 50 11.19 13.02 -14.51
C TYR A 50 11.39 13.71 -13.16
N SER A 51 10.78 14.88 -12.98
CA SER A 51 10.67 15.54 -11.66
C SER A 51 9.22 15.49 -11.18
N PHE A 52 9.00 14.92 -10.00
CA PHE A 52 7.69 14.88 -9.35
C PHE A 52 7.77 15.60 -7.99
N SER A 53 6.66 16.24 -7.59
CA SER A 53 6.52 16.85 -6.27
C SER A 53 5.09 16.69 -5.77
N ARG A 54 4.93 16.35 -4.49
CA ARG A 54 3.63 16.46 -3.82
C ARG A 54 3.37 17.94 -3.50
N GLY A 55 2.57 18.60 -4.33
CA GLY A 55 2.09 19.98 -4.12
C GLY A 55 2.47 20.94 -5.26
N ARG A 56 1.48 21.74 -5.69
CA ARG A 56 1.49 22.87 -6.64
C ARG A 56 2.41 22.74 -7.87
N GLU A 57 1.83 22.63 -9.07
CA GLU A 57 2.55 22.48 -10.35
C GLU A 57 3.73 23.45 -10.56
N HIS A 58 3.60 24.70 -10.11
CA HIS A 58 4.66 25.71 -10.17
C HIS A 58 5.98 25.27 -9.49
N ILE A 59 5.91 24.42 -8.45
CA ILE A 59 7.09 23.88 -7.76
C ILE A 59 7.77 22.81 -8.62
N ILE A 60 7.02 22.09 -9.46
CA ILE A 60 7.57 21.11 -10.40
C ILE A 60 8.22 21.84 -11.58
N ALA A 61 7.53 22.83 -12.15
CA ALA A 61 8.05 23.67 -13.22
C ALA A 61 9.41 24.30 -12.85
N LEU A 62 9.46 25.03 -11.74
CA LEU A 62 10.69 25.67 -11.24
C LEU A 62 11.83 24.66 -11.07
N ARG A 63 11.56 23.49 -10.49
CA ARG A 63 12.58 22.44 -10.33
C ARG A 63 13.08 21.86 -11.65
N CYS A 64 12.24 21.79 -12.68
CA CYS A 64 12.67 21.35 -14.01
C CYS A 64 13.60 22.39 -14.66
N ASP A 65 13.24 23.68 -14.56
CA ASP A 65 14.10 24.78 -15.01
C ASP A 65 15.42 24.83 -14.22
N ASP A 66 15.39 24.68 -12.90
CA ASP A 66 16.59 24.58 -12.03
C ASP A 66 17.51 23.44 -12.50
N ASN A 67 16.97 22.23 -12.69
CA ASN A 67 17.75 21.08 -13.14
C ASN A 67 18.35 21.31 -14.54
N ALA A 68 17.62 21.98 -15.45
CA ALA A 68 18.14 22.32 -16.78
C ALA A 68 19.25 23.38 -16.73
N GLN A 69 19.17 24.34 -15.80
CA GLN A 69 20.24 25.32 -15.57
C GLN A 69 21.53 24.64 -15.06
N LEU A 70 21.41 23.58 -14.24
CA LEU A 70 22.58 22.81 -13.79
C LEU A 70 23.29 22.04 -14.91
N LEU A 71 22.68 21.88 -16.09
CA LEU A 71 23.27 21.21 -17.25
C LEU A 71 23.87 22.17 -18.28
N GLN A 72 23.95 23.48 -17.97
CA GLN A 72 24.43 24.48 -18.91
C GLN A 72 25.86 24.24 -19.44
N SER A 73 26.70 23.52 -18.70
CA SER A 73 28.08 23.18 -19.06
C SER A 73 28.22 21.93 -19.95
N MET A 74 27.12 21.33 -20.40
CA MET A 74 27.10 20.17 -21.30
C MET A 74 26.53 20.54 -22.67
N ASP A 75 26.95 19.81 -23.69
CA ASP A 75 26.43 19.90 -25.05
C ASP A 75 26.36 18.48 -25.64
N LEU A 76 25.20 18.10 -26.16
CA LEU A 76 24.93 16.79 -26.75
C LEU A 76 24.75 16.87 -28.28
N THR A 77 25.04 18.03 -28.89
CA THR A 77 24.75 18.31 -30.30
C THR A 77 25.98 18.73 -31.10
N THR A 78 26.10 18.16 -32.30
CA THR A 78 27.06 18.57 -33.31
C THR A 78 26.66 19.89 -33.97
N GLU A 79 27.61 20.62 -34.55
CA GLU A 79 27.32 21.88 -35.28
C GLU A 79 26.30 21.72 -36.42
N VAL A 80 26.25 20.53 -37.04
CA VAL A 80 25.25 20.18 -38.06
C VAL A 80 23.87 20.04 -37.43
N GLU A 81 23.73 19.36 -36.29
CA GLU A 81 22.47 19.30 -35.54
C GLU A 81 22.04 20.70 -35.07
N LYS A 82 22.97 21.51 -34.52
CA LYS A 82 22.70 22.89 -34.09
C LYS A 82 22.16 23.77 -35.21
N SER A 83 22.76 23.70 -36.40
CA SER A 83 22.26 24.43 -37.58
C SER A 83 20.82 24.03 -37.92
N HIS A 84 20.49 22.74 -37.93
CA HIS A 84 19.12 22.27 -38.17
C HIS A 84 18.15 22.71 -37.06
N ILE A 85 18.55 22.63 -35.79
CA ILE A 85 17.78 23.10 -34.63
C ILE A 85 17.52 24.59 -34.73
N GLN A 86 18.55 25.41 -34.99
CA GLN A 86 18.46 26.87 -35.08
C GLN A 86 17.52 27.30 -36.20
N ASN A 87 17.65 26.70 -37.38
CA ASN A 87 16.79 26.98 -38.53
C ASN A 87 15.33 26.59 -38.25
N PHE A 88 15.07 25.40 -37.73
CA PHE A 88 13.72 24.93 -37.39
C PHE A 88 13.08 25.78 -36.28
N PHE A 89 13.80 26.06 -35.20
CA PHE A 89 13.33 26.90 -34.09
C PHE A 89 13.01 28.32 -34.58
N SER A 90 13.85 28.89 -35.45
CA SER A 90 13.62 30.21 -36.04
C SER A 90 12.37 30.24 -36.95
N GLN A 91 12.14 29.20 -37.76
CA GLN A 91 10.92 29.06 -38.56
C GLN A 91 9.66 29.02 -37.70
N CYS A 92 9.67 28.26 -36.59
CA CYS A 92 8.54 28.17 -35.67
C CYS A 92 8.30 29.50 -34.92
N ILE A 93 9.34 30.09 -34.33
CA ILE A 93 9.25 31.38 -33.62
C ILE A 93 8.89 32.54 -34.56
N ASN A 94 9.14 32.42 -35.86
CA ASN A 94 8.69 33.44 -36.82
C ASN A 94 7.17 33.61 -36.92
N ARG A 95 6.37 32.66 -36.40
CA ARG A 95 4.90 32.77 -36.25
C ARG A 95 4.47 33.73 -35.12
N LEU A 96 5.33 33.99 -34.13
CA LEU A 96 5.07 34.93 -33.04
C LEU A 96 5.24 36.38 -33.51
N LYS A 97 4.55 37.33 -32.85
CA LYS A 97 4.56 38.76 -33.23
C LYS A 97 5.44 39.58 -32.29
N GLY A 98 5.99 40.68 -32.81
CA GLY A 98 6.62 41.76 -32.04
C GLY A 98 7.57 41.31 -30.91
N SER A 99 7.21 41.66 -29.68
CA SER A 99 7.93 41.38 -28.43
C SER A 99 8.07 39.90 -28.11
N ASP A 100 7.13 39.05 -28.54
CA ASP A 100 6.97 37.70 -28.01
C ASP A 100 8.15 36.80 -28.40
N LYS A 101 8.76 37.07 -29.57
CA LYS A 101 10.01 36.45 -30.03
C LYS A 101 11.20 36.68 -29.08
N LYS A 102 11.14 37.72 -28.24
CA LYS A 102 12.22 38.13 -27.31
C LYS A 102 11.97 37.71 -25.86
N LEU A 103 10.89 36.98 -25.56
CA LEU A 103 10.58 36.54 -24.20
C LEU A 103 11.71 35.69 -23.59
N PRO A 104 12.03 35.84 -22.29
CA PRO A 104 13.09 35.05 -21.65
C PRO A 104 12.92 33.53 -21.80
N GLN A 105 11.69 33.01 -21.73
CA GLN A 105 11.41 31.59 -21.94
C GLN A 105 11.74 31.13 -23.38
N VAL A 106 11.54 31.98 -24.39
CA VAL A 106 11.88 31.65 -25.79
C VAL A 106 13.39 31.58 -25.99
N ASN A 107 14.14 32.54 -25.45
CA ASN A 107 15.60 32.54 -25.51
C ASN A 107 16.19 31.36 -24.72
N SER A 108 15.75 31.14 -23.48
CA SER A 108 16.21 30.03 -22.64
C SER A 108 15.92 28.66 -23.27
N MET A 109 14.72 28.47 -23.84
CA MET A 109 14.39 27.22 -24.54
C MET A 109 15.23 27.02 -25.81
N ARG A 110 15.46 28.08 -26.61
CA ARG A 110 16.38 28.04 -27.77
C ARG A 110 17.75 27.55 -27.34
N ASP A 111 18.30 28.15 -26.28
CA ASP A 111 19.67 27.92 -25.83
C ASP A 111 19.82 26.55 -25.14
N LEU A 112 18.73 25.96 -24.63
CA LEU A 112 18.71 24.55 -24.19
C LEU A 112 18.65 23.59 -25.39
N CYS A 113 17.74 23.84 -26.35
CA CYS A 113 17.59 23.02 -27.54
C CYS A 113 18.88 22.96 -28.38
N LEU A 114 19.62 24.08 -28.49
CA LEU A 114 20.94 24.16 -29.14
C LEU A 114 22.08 23.39 -28.44
N ARG A 115 21.79 22.70 -27.34
CA ARG A 115 22.69 21.75 -26.65
C ARG A 115 22.11 20.33 -26.56
N GLY A 116 20.97 20.08 -27.23
CA GLY A 116 20.24 18.81 -27.19
C GLY A 116 19.35 18.58 -25.96
N PHE A 117 19.20 19.59 -25.10
CA PHE A 117 18.33 19.55 -23.91
C PHE A 117 17.00 20.28 -24.17
N ALA A 118 15.95 19.93 -23.41
CA ALA A 118 14.71 20.69 -23.39
C ALA A 118 14.00 20.53 -22.05
N VAL A 119 13.00 21.38 -21.78
CA VAL A 119 12.09 21.25 -20.65
C VAL A 119 10.66 21.14 -21.17
N HIS A 120 9.82 20.34 -20.51
CA HIS A 120 8.40 20.17 -20.85
C HIS A 120 7.54 20.05 -19.58
N HIS A 121 6.63 21.00 -19.38
CA HIS A 121 5.65 21.02 -18.28
C HIS A 121 4.52 22.02 -18.59
N SER A 122 3.46 22.01 -17.77
CA SER A 122 2.26 22.84 -17.96
C SER A 122 2.57 24.33 -18.19
N GLY A 123 3.48 24.93 -17.40
CA GLY A 123 3.88 26.35 -17.48
C GLY A 123 4.68 26.83 -18.71
N ILE A 124 4.92 26.00 -19.74
CA ILE A 124 5.60 26.44 -20.98
C ILE A 124 4.57 26.86 -22.04
N LEU A 125 4.87 27.92 -22.82
CA LEU A 125 4.04 28.37 -23.95
C LEU A 125 3.71 27.21 -24.93
N PRO A 126 2.47 27.05 -25.42
CA PRO A 126 2.08 25.93 -26.29
C PRO A 126 2.99 25.74 -27.51
N ILE A 127 3.32 26.82 -28.22
CA ILE A 127 4.23 26.78 -29.38
C ILE A 127 5.63 26.26 -29.04
N LEU A 128 6.13 26.50 -27.81
CA LEU A 128 7.42 25.96 -27.38
C LEU A 128 7.34 24.48 -27.05
N LYS A 129 6.21 23.99 -26.51
CA LYS A 129 5.96 22.55 -26.33
C LYS A 129 5.95 21.82 -27.68
N GLU A 130 5.21 22.33 -28.66
CA GLU A 130 5.16 21.79 -30.02
C GLU A 130 6.57 21.71 -30.64
N VAL A 131 7.38 22.76 -30.51
CA VAL A 131 8.76 22.79 -31.01
C VAL A 131 9.64 21.76 -30.31
N VAL A 132 9.54 21.61 -28.99
CA VAL A 132 10.28 20.61 -28.21
C VAL A 132 9.86 19.18 -28.61
N GLU A 133 8.57 18.91 -28.74
CA GLU A 133 8.04 17.61 -29.15
C GLU A 133 8.49 17.23 -30.58
N LEU A 134 8.47 18.18 -31.52
CA LEU A 134 8.94 17.96 -32.89
C LEU A 134 10.46 17.83 -33.02
N LEU A 135 11.24 18.57 -32.21
CA LEU A 135 12.71 18.38 -32.13
C LEU A 135 13.08 17.05 -31.48
N PHE A 136 12.29 16.58 -30.50
CA PHE A 136 12.47 15.26 -29.91
C PHE A 136 12.14 14.14 -30.91
N GLN A 137 11.01 14.21 -31.63
CA GLN A 137 10.65 13.21 -32.65
C GLN A 137 11.72 13.07 -33.75
N LYS A 138 12.47 14.14 -34.04
CA LYS A 138 13.61 14.15 -34.97
C LYS A 138 14.94 13.70 -34.36
N GLY A 139 14.99 13.38 -33.05
CA GLY A 139 16.19 12.95 -32.35
C GLY A 139 17.19 14.06 -32.00
N TYR A 140 16.86 15.33 -32.27
CA TYR A 140 17.74 16.47 -31.97
C TYR A 140 17.77 16.83 -30.48
N VAL A 141 16.61 16.75 -29.82
CA VAL A 141 16.55 16.75 -28.35
C VAL A 141 16.77 15.32 -27.87
N LYS A 142 17.78 15.11 -27.03
CA LYS A 142 18.23 13.78 -26.54
C LYS A 142 17.83 13.52 -25.08
N MET A 143 17.12 14.46 -24.46
CA MET A 143 16.78 14.47 -23.02
C MET A 143 15.28 14.74 -22.81
N ALA A 144 14.43 13.83 -23.29
CA ALA A 144 12.97 13.96 -23.33
C ALA A 144 12.17 12.49 -23.50
N GLY A 145 10.27 11.54 -22.53
CA GLY A 145 9.27 10.41 -22.56
C GLY A 145 9.64 9.12 -21.84
N ARG A 146 9.31 7.98 -22.46
CA ARG A 146 9.26 6.67 -21.79
C ARG A 146 10.52 5.86 -22.09
N ALA A 147 10.97 5.07 -21.11
CA ALA A 147 12.11 4.18 -21.28
C ALA A 147 11.79 3.05 -22.26
N GLY A 148 12.70 2.79 -23.21
CA GLY A 148 12.55 1.78 -24.27
C GLY A 148 11.72 2.25 -25.47
N ARG A 149 12.38 2.51 -26.59
CA ARG A 149 11.78 2.76 -27.90
C ARG A 149 11.56 1.43 -28.63
N ARG A 150 10.29 1.07 -28.85
CA ARG A 150 9.92 -0.17 -29.58
C ARG A 150 10.65 -0.26 -30.93
N GLY A 151 11.37 -1.35 -31.16
CA GLY A 151 12.11 -1.59 -32.40
C GLY A 151 13.48 -0.89 -32.52
N LEU A 152 13.90 -0.11 -31.52
CA LEU A 152 15.22 0.55 -31.50
C LEU A 152 16.05 0.17 -30.26
N ASP A 153 15.42 0.00 -29.10
CA ASP A 153 16.08 -0.38 -27.86
C ASP A 153 15.69 -1.82 -27.46
N THR A 154 16.66 -2.66 -27.11
CA THR A 154 16.42 -4.06 -26.69
C THR A 154 15.89 -4.17 -25.27
N THR A 155 16.22 -3.21 -24.40
CA THR A 155 15.74 -3.10 -23.02
C THR A 155 15.48 -1.63 -22.65
N GLY A 156 14.54 -1.39 -21.73
CA GLY A 156 14.23 -0.06 -21.22
C GLY A 156 14.86 0.19 -19.85
N THR A 157 15.95 0.96 -19.80
CA THR A 157 16.61 1.33 -18.53
C THR A 157 15.80 2.38 -17.76
N VAL A 158 15.54 2.13 -16.48
CA VAL A 158 14.88 3.06 -15.55
C VAL A 158 15.77 3.25 -14.32
N ILE A 159 16.04 4.50 -13.93
CA ILE A 159 16.88 4.85 -12.78
C ILE A 159 16.06 5.66 -11.78
N VAL A 160 16.02 5.20 -10.52
CA VAL A 160 15.29 5.87 -9.42
C VAL A 160 16.27 6.60 -8.52
N LEU A 161 16.19 7.94 -8.50
CA LEU A 161 17.12 8.80 -7.76
C LEU A 161 16.61 9.11 -6.34
N CYS A 162 16.97 8.27 -5.38
CA CYS A 162 16.69 8.47 -3.96
C CYS A 162 17.51 9.62 -3.36
N LYS A 163 16.93 10.83 -3.27
CA LYS A 163 17.55 11.96 -2.58
C LYS A 163 17.50 11.78 -1.06
N GLN A 164 18.68 11.78 -0.42
CA GLN A 164 18.86 11.77 1.04
C GLN A 164 18.13 12.97 1.73
N PRO A 165 17.76 12.88 3.03
CA PRO A 165 18.29 11.98 4.06
C PRO A 165 17.43 10.76 4.41
N LYS A 166 16.14 10.71 4.04
CA LYS A 166 15.31 9.52 4.28
C LYS A 166 15.43 8.56 3.11
N LEU A 167 16.11 7.44 3.33
CA LEU A 167 15.98 6.27 2.46
C LEU A 167 14.51 5.84 2.44
N VAL A 168 14.00 5.49 1.25
CA VAL A 168 12.63 4.97 1.11
C VAL A 168 12.56 3.60 1.76
N GLU A 169 11.50 3.34 2.53
CA GLU A 169 11.27 2.03 3.15
C GLU A 169 11.18 0.93 2.06
N PRO A 170 11.84 -0.23 2.22
CA PRO A 170 11.90 -1.26 1.18
C PRO A 170 10.51 -1.74 0.75
N GLY A 171 9.56 -1.87 1.69
CA GLY A 171 8.17 -2.24 1.37
C GLY A 171 7.44 -1.20 0.51
N GLN A 172 7.73 0.10 0.70
CA GLN A 172 7.16 1.17 -0.12
C GLN A 172 7.76 1.15 -1.53
N LEU A 173 9.07 0.93 -1.66
CA LEU A 173 9.73 0.79 -2.96
C LEU A 173 9.22 -0.45 -3.71
N GLN A 174 9.10 -1.59 -3.02
CA GLN A 174 8.51 -2.82 -3.57
C GLN A 174 7.06 -2.60 -4.01
N THR A 175 6.27 -1.83 -3.25
CA THR A 175 4.89 -1.48 -3.65
C THR A 175 4.85 -0.57 -4.88
N ILE A 176 5.83 0.32 -5.07
CA ILE A 176 5.93 1.18 -6.26
C ILE A 176 6.38 0.39 -7.51
N MET A 177 7.25 -0.62 -7.34
CA MET A 177 7.84 -1.36 -8.47
C MET A 177 7.07 -2.64 -8.85
N MET A 178 6.51 -3.34 -7.86
CA MET A 178 5.88 -4.67 -8.01
C MET A 178 4.43 -4.70 -7.49
N GLY A 179 3.90 -3.57 -7.00
CA GLY A 179 2.52 -3.49 -6.51
C GLY A 179 1.49 -3.58 -7.64
N LYS A 180 0.26 -3.97 -7.28
CA LYS A 180 -0.86 -3.99 -8.21
C LYS A 180 -1.13 -2.56 -8.73
N PRO A 181 -1.29 -2.34 -10.05
CA PRO A 181 -1.69 -1.04 -10.59
C PRO A 181 -2.95 -0.51 -9.91
N ALA A 182 -3.01 0.80 -9.67
CA ALA A 182 -4.17 1.43 -9.05
C ALA A 182 -5.44 1.16 -9.89
N PRO A 183 -6.55 0.71 -9.29
CA PRO A 183 -7.78 0.42 -10.03
C PRO A 183 -8.38 1.70 -10.61
N LEU A 184 -9.13 1.57 -11.71
CA LEU A 184 -9.87 2.69 -12.30
C LEU A 184 -11.03 3.10 -11.37
N VAL A 185 -10.83 4.17 -10.60
CA VAL A 185 -11.87 4.74 -9.72
C VAL A 185 -12.61 5.86 -10.46
N SER A 186 -13.94 5.86 -10.36
CA SER A 186 -14.80 6.92 -10.91
C SER A 186 -14.38 8.31 -10.41
N GLN A 187 -14.17 9.24 -11.33
CA GLN A 187 -14.00 10.68 -11.02
C GLN A 187 -15.28 11.48 -11.27
N PHE A 188 -16.42 10.80 -11.50
CA PHE A 188 -17.71 11.44 -11.71
C PHE A 188 -18.12 12.27 -10.49
N ARG A 189 -18.49 13.53 -10.74
CA ARG A 189 -18.96 14.48 -9.72
C ARG A 189 -20.14 15.26 -10.30
N VAL A 190 -21.21 15.37 -9.51
CA VAL A 190 -22.35 16.24 -9.86
C VAL A 190 -21.88 17.70 -9.80
N THR A 191 -22.22 18.49 -10.81
CA THR A 191 -21.91 19.94 -10.86
C THR A 191 -23.18 20.73 -11.14
N TYR A 192 -23.25 21.98 -10.69
CA TYR A 192 -24.42 22.83 -10.94
C TYR A 192 -24.70 23.04 -12.43
N SER A 193 -23.66 23.17 -13.27
CA SER A 193 -23.82 23.24 -14.73
C SER A 193 -24.45 21.97 -15.31
N MET A 194 -24.02 20.79 -14.84
CA MET A 194 -24.63 19.52 -15.23
C MET A 194 -26.10 19.44 -14.79
N LEU A 195 -26.42 19.78 -13.53
CA LEU A 195 -27.79 19.78 -13.02
C LEU A 195 -28.71 20.73 -13.80
N LEU A 196 -28.27 21.97 -14.05
CA LEU A 196 -29.04 22.95 -14.81
C LEU A 196 -29.27 22.52 -16.28
N ASN A 197 -28.29 21.84 -16.89
CA ASN A 197 -28.46 21.29 -18.23
C ASN A 197 -29.42 20.09 -18.28
N LEU A 198 -29.46 19.25 -17.24
CA LEU A 198 -30.42 18.14 -17.12
C LEU A 198 -31.83 18.63 -16.80
N LEU A 199 -32.00 19.59 -15.87
CA LEU A 199 -33.29 20.19 -15.54
C LEU A 199 -33.94 20.95 -16.72
N ARG A 200 -33.17 21.29 -17.76
CA ARG A 200 -33.65 21.85 -19.02
C ARG A 200 -34.15 20.79 -20.02
N VAL A 201 -33.90 19.50 -19.78
CA VAL A 201 -34.23 18.39 -20.69
C VAL A 201 -35.28 17.49 -20.02
N GLU A 202 -36.55 17.75 -20.33
CA GLU A 202 -37.72 17.13 -19.68
C GLU A 202 -37.72 15.58 -19.71
N HIS A 203 -37.00 14.96 -20.64
CA HIS A 203 -36.96 13.50 -20.83
C HIS A 203 -35.79 12.79 -20.12
N LEU A 204 -34.92 13.51 -19.39
CA LEU A 204 -33.77 12.91 -18.70
C LEU A 204 -33.67 13.40 -17.25
N ARG A 205 -34.21 12.60 -16.32
CA ARG A 205 -34.12 12.86 -14.89
C ARG A 205 -32.68 12.64 -14.40
N VAL A 206 -32.29 13.36 -13.35
CA VAL A 206 -30.92 13.29 -12.79
C VAL A 206 -30.65 11.88 -12.23
N GLU A 207 -31.65 11.28 -11.61
CA GLU A 207 -31.66 9.94 -11.02
C GLU A 207 -31.31 8.87 -12.06
N ASP A 208 -31.92 8.95 -13.26
CA ASP A 208 -31.69 7.98 -14.35
C ASP A 208 -30.25 8.06 -14.89
N MET A 209 -29.62 9.23 -14.83
CA MET A 209 -28.20 9.39 -15.17
C MET A 209 -27.28 8.95 -14.03
N LEU A 210 -27.64 9.19 -12.76
CA LEU A 210 -26.87 8.75 -11.60
C LEU A 210 -26.82 7.21 -11.51
N GLN A 211 -27.95 6.53 -11.69
CA GLN A 211 -28.03 5.06 -11.73
C GLN A 211 -27.18 4.44 -12.85
N ARG A 212 -26.96 5.16 -13.95
CA ARG A 212 -26.13 4.74 -15.09
C ARG A 212 -24.66 5.19 -14.97
N SER A 213 -24.29 5.87 -13.88
CA SER A 213 -22.94 6.37 -13.67
C SER A 213 -21.95 5.25 -13.32
N PHE A 214 -20.65 5.48 -13.57
CA PHE A 214 -19.60 4.54 -13.21
C PHE A 214 -19.39 4.40 -11.67
N VAL A 215 -20.09 5.19 -10.86
CA VAL A 215 -20.16 5.02 -9.39
C VAL A 215 -21.07 3.83 -9.06
N GLU A 216 -22.34 3.93 -9.49
CA GLU A 216 -23.36 2.89 -9.25
C GLU A 216 -23.09 1.59 -10.02
N CYS A 217 -22.37 1.66 -11.15
CA CYS A 217 -21.95 0.50 -11.93
C CYS A 217 -21.22 -0.57 -11.09
N VAL A 218 -20.47 -0.18 -10.05
CA VAL A 218 -19.82 -1.14 -9.13
C VAL A 218 -20.86 -1.87 -8.29
N ALA A 219 -21.77 -1.14 -7.64
CA ALA A 219 -22.84 -1.72 -6.82
C ALA A 219 -23.78 -2.63 -7.65
N LEU A 220 -24.11 -2.21 -8.88
CA LEU A 220 -24.89 -3.01 -9.83
C LEU A 220 -24.16 -4.28 -10.27
N ARG A 221 -22.84 -4.21 -10.54
CA ARG A 221 -22.02 -5.37 -10.90
C ARG A 221 -21.87 -6.37 -9.76
N GLU A 222 -21.81 -5.89 -8.52
CA GLU A 222 -21.77 -6.73 -7.32
C GLU A 222 -23.15 -7.29 -6.94
N GLY A 223 -24.24 -6.68 -7.42
CA GLY A 223 -25.63 -7.06 -7.12
C GLY A 223 -25.94 -8.56 -7.30
N PRO A 224 -25.59 -9.21 -8.43
CA PRO A 224 -25.76 -10.66 -8.60
C PRO A 224 -24.96 -11.49 -7.58
N SER A 225 -23.74 -11.06 -7.23
CA SER A 225 -22.94 -11.75 -6.20
C SER A 225 -23.57 -11.59 -4.81
N ARG A 226 -24.06 -10.38 -4.47
CA ARG A 226 -24.78 -10.14 -3.21
C ARG A 226 -26.05 -10.99 -3.12
N LYS A 227 -26.80 -11.15 -4.22
CA LYS A 227 -27.97 -12.05 -4.27
C LYS A 227 -27.59 -13.51 -4.01
N THR A 228 -26.63 -14.05 -4.77
CA THR A 228 -26.21 -15.46 -4.57
C THR A 228 -25.58 -15.73 -3.20
N ASN A 229 -24.96 -14.74 -2.56
CA ASN A 229 -24.47 -14.86 -1.18
C ASN A 229 -25.62 -14.78 -0.15
N LEU A 230 -26.64 -13.94 -0.39
CA LEU A 230 -27.85 -13.89 0.43
C LEU A 230 -28.67 -15.19 0.32
N GLU A 231 -28.80 -15.75 -0.88
CA GLU A 231 -29.45 -17.04 -1.14
C GLU A 231 -28.73 -18.17 -0.37
N LYS A 232 -27.40 -18.26 -0.46
CA LYS A 232 -26.59 -19.21 0.33
C LYS A 232 -26.72 -19.01 1.84
N ALA A 233 -26.77 -17.75 2.30
CA ALA A 233 -26.93 -17.45 3.73
C ALA A 233 -28.32 -17.85 4.25
N GLN A 234 -29.37 -17.68 3.44
CA GLN A 234 -30.72 -18.16 3.74
C GLN A 234 -30.82 -19.69 3.70
N GLU A 235 -30.17 -20.33 2.72
CA GLU A 235 -30.05 -21.79 2.66
C GLU A 235 -29.35 -22.32 3.92
N HIS A 236 -28.18 -21.78 4.27
CA HIS A 236 -27.44 -22.17 5.47
C HIS A 236 -28.27 -21.97 6.75
N LEU A 237 -28.95 -20.82 6.89
CA LEU A 237 -29.87 -20.55 8.01
C LEU A 237 -31.02 -21.57 8.08
N SER A 238 -31.49 -22.08 6.94
CA SER A 238 -32.54 -23.11 6.88
C SER A 238 -32.03 -24.53 7.24
N THR A 239 -30.73 -24.79 7.09
CA THR A 239 -30.10 -26.07 7.48
C THR A 239 -29.73 -26.16 8.97
N LEU A 240 -29.70 -25.04 9.68
CA LEU A 240 -29.38 -25.02 11.11
C LEU A 240 -30.54 -25.59 11.95
N PRO A 241 -30.25 -26.37 13.02
CA PRO A 241 -31.27 -26.93 13.88
C PRO A 241 -32.00 -25.82 14.65
N LYS A 242 -33.32 -25.93 14.75
CA LYS A 242 -34.14 -25.02 15.56
C LYS A 242 -33.91 -25.28 17.04
N THR A 243 -33.91 -24.22 17.85
CA THR A 243 -33.57 -24.25 19.26
C THR A 243 -34.73 -24.71 20.14
N GLU A 244 -34.77 -25.99 20.51
CA GLU A 244 -35.75 -26.57 21.45
C GLU A 244 -35.46 -26.14 22.91
N CYS A 245 -35.57 -24.85 23.21
CA CYS A 245 -35.30 -24.28 24.53
C CYS A 245 -36.41 -23.31 24.97
N GLN A 246 -37.27 -23.77 25.89
CA GLN A 246 -38.42 -23.01 26.42
C GLN A 246 -38.03 -21.67 27.09
N MET A 247 -36.80 -21.55 27.61
CA MET A 247 -36.27 -20.31 28.19
C MET A 247 -35.68 -19.36 27.14
N CYS A 248 -35.21 -19.90 26.00
CA CYS A 248 -34.49 -19.17 24.97
C CYS A 248 -35.44 -18.58 23.92
N GLU A 249 -36.50 -19.34 23.58
CA GLU A 249 -37.56 -18.98 22.64
C GLU A 249 -38.94 -19.31 23.26
N PRO A 250 -39.41 -18.53 24.27
CA PRO A 250 -40.72 -18.73 24.87
C PRO A 250 -41.82 -18.32 23.88
N SER A 251 -42.84 -19.16 23.75
CA SER A 251 -43.88 -19.08 22.70
C SER A 251 -44.79 -17.84 22.72
N GLU A 252 -44.72 -17.02 23.77
CA GLU A 252 -45.55 -15.81 23.95
C GLU A 252 -44.78 -14.50 23.70
N ALA A 253 -43.46 -14.56 23.47
CA ALA A 253 -42.63 -13.36 23.32
C ALA A 253 -42.46 -12.91 21.86
N THR A 254 -42.69 -11.63 21.58
CA THR A 254 -42.50 -11.03 20.24
C THR A 254 -41.04 -10.97 19.78
N ILE A 255 -40.09 -11.06 20.71
CA ILE A 255 -38.65 -11.12 20.47
C ILE A 255 -38.08 -12.22 21.38
N SER A 256 -37.31 -13.16 20.84
CA SER A 256 -36.74 -14.23 21.67
C SER A 256 -35.59 -13.71 22.55
N PRO A 257 -35.56 -14.03 23.87
CA PRO A 257 -34.51 -13.61 24.79
C PRO A 257 -33.08 -13.97 24.32
N ILE A 258 -32.90 -15.06 23.57
CA ILE A 258 -31.60 -15.43 23.01
C ILE A 258 -31.06 -14.40 22.00
N ARG A 259 -31.93 -13.72 21.24
CA ARG A 259 -31.52 -12.61 20.35
C ARG A 259 -31.15 -11.37 21.15
N GLN A 260 -31.94 -11.00 22.16
CA GLN A 260 -31.62 -9.89 23.05
C GLN A 260 -30.27 -10.09 23.77
N PHE A 261 -29.98 -11.32 24.20
CA PHE A 261 -28.69 -11.68 24.78
C PHE A 261 -27.54 -11.58 23.76
N HIS A 262 -27.75 -12.09 22.54
CA HIS A 262 -26.78 -11.99 21.44
C HIS A 262 -26.45 -10.52 21.12
N ASP A 263 -27.47 -9.69 20.91
CA ASP A 263 -27.31 -8.30 20.46
C ASP A 263 -26.59 -7.46 21.54
N VAL A 264 -26.94 -7.66 22.82
CA VAL A 264 -26.22 -7.04 23.96
C VAL A 264 -24.78 -7.55 24.09
N LEU A 265 -24.50 -8.80 23.73
CA LEU A 265 -23.15 -9.36 23.75
C LEU A 265 -22.28 -8.82 22.60
N VAL A 266 -22.84 -8.60 21.41
CA VAL A 266 -22.18 -7.91 20.29
C VAL A 266 -21.85 -6.47 20.69
N ASP A 267 -22.83 -5.71 21.19
CA ASP A 267 -22.63 -4.34 21.71
C ASP A 267 -21.51 -4.30 22.76
N PHE A 268 -21.50 -5.25 23.72
CA PHE A 268 -20.45 -5.35 24.73
C PHE A 268 -19.07 -5.60 24.12
N ILE A 269 -18.95 -6.51 23.13
CA ILE A 269 -17.69 -6.83 22.46
C ILE A 269 -17.16 -5.61 21.68
N GLU A 270 -18.00 -4.91 20.92
CA GLU A 270 -17.64 -3.67 20.23
C GLU A 270 -17.12 -2.60 21.20
N LYS A 271 -17.92 -2.28 22.23
CA LYS A 271 -17.58 -1.19 23.16
C LYS A 271 -16.36 -1.53 24.01
N ARG A 272 -16.10 -2.82 24.29
CA ARG A 272 -14.84 -3.29 24.88
C ARG A 272 -13.65 -3.07 23.93
N ALA A 273 -13.77 -3.39 22.64
CA ALA A 273 -12.71 -3.17 21.66
C ALA A 273 -12.40 -1.67 21.47
N GLU A 274 -13.42 -0.82 21.42
CA GLU A 274 -13.27 0.63 21.37
C GLU A 274 -12.61 1.18 22.65
N LEU A 275 -13.04 0.69 23.82
CA LEU A 275 -12.45 1.06 25.11
C LEU A 275 -10.98 0.66 25.20
N TRP A 276 -10.57 -0.50 24.69
CA TRP A 276 -9.16 -0.90 24.64
C TRP A 276 -8.30 0.05 23.81
N LEU A 277 -8.78 0.53 22.66
CA LEU A 277 -8.08 1.54 21.86
C LEU A 277 -7.90 2.86 22.63
N ARG A 278 -8.94 3.29 23.37
CA ARG A 278 -8.87 4.50 24.23
C ARG A 278 -7.92 4.30 25.42
N LEU A 279 -7.94 3.12 26.06
CA LEU A 279 -7.04 2.75 27.16
C LEU A 279 -5.57 2.64 26.69
N ALA A 280 -5.32 2.27 25.44
CA ALA A 280 -3.98 2.18 24.86
C ALA A 280 -3.16 3.48 25.00
N ALA A 281 -3.85 4.63 24.96
CA ALA A 281 -3.27 5.96 25.03
C ALA A 281 -3.06 6.48 26.48
N VAL A 282 -3.47 5.72 27.51
CA VAL A 282 -3.36 6.13 28.92
C VAL A 282 -2.02 5.62 29.50
N PRO A 283 -1.07 6.49 29.90
CA PRO A 283 0.28 6.06 30.34
C PRO A 283 0.33 5.14 31.58
N SER A 284 -0.77 5.05 32.32
CA SER A 284 -0.92 4.07 33.42
C SER A 284 -1.04 2.63 32.92
N MET A 285 -1.46 2.42 31.66
CA MET A 285 -1.59 1.10 31.05
C MET A 285 -0.24 0.49 30.67
N ASP A 286 0.79 1.28 30.38
CA ASP A 286 2.14 0.75 30.11
C ASP A 286 2.71 -0.01 31.31
N LYS A 287 2.41 0.45 32.53
CA LYS A 287 2.76 -0.26 33.78
C LYS A 287 2.01 -1.59 33.93
N LYS A 288 0.84 -1.75 33.28
CA LYS A 288 0.04 -2.98 33.24
C LYS A 288 0.36 -3.86 32.02
N LEU A 289 0.92 -3.32 30.95
CA LEU A 289 1.25 -4.01 29.69
C LEU A 289 2.77 -4.18 29.51
N LYS A 290 3.48 -4.44 30.62
CA LYS A 290 4.91 -4.77 30.60
C LYS A 290 5.18 -6.20 30.11
N CYS A 291 6.38 -6.44 29.59
CA CYS A 291 6.85 -7.78 29.22
C CYS A 291 6.72 -8.80 30.38
N GLY A 292 6.51 -10.07 30.01
CA GLY A 292 6.24 -11.18 30.91
C GLY A 292 4.85 -11.17 31.58
N ARG A 293 3.97 -10.19 31.28
CA ARG A 293 2.57 -10.19 31.76
C ARG A 293 1.76 -11.28 31.06
N VAL A 294 0.89 -11.96 31.79
CA VAL A 294 -0.12 -12.85 31.20
C VAL A 294 -1.33 -12.04 30.74
N LEU A 295 -1.76 -12.26 29.50
CA LEU A 295 -2.93 -11.66 28.87
C LEU A 295 -3.96 -12.77 28.54
N LEU A 296 -5.23 -12.42 28.47
CA LEU A 296 -6.30 -13.28 27.96
C LEU A 296 -6.75 -12.75 26.60
N VAL A 297 -6.74 -13.59 25.57
CA VAL A 297 -6.85 -13.20 24.16
C VAL A 297 -7.81 -14.10 23.38
N SER A 298 -8.59 -13.49 22.48
CA SER A 298 -9.28 -14.18 21.37
C SER A 298 -9.00 -13.44 20.05
N SER A 299 -8.63 -14.17 18.99
CA SER A 299 -8.41 -13.64 17.64
C SER A 299 -8.56 -14.75 16.60
N ALA A 300 -9.37 -14.49 15.57
CA ALA A 300 -9.59 -15.43 14.48
C ALA A 300 -8.33 -15.67 13.63
N GLN A 301 -7.55 -14.61 13.37
CA GLN A 301 -6.32 -14.68 12.55
C GLN A 301 -5.31 -15.71 13.07
N HIS A 302 -5.20 -15.87 14.39
CA HIS A 302 -4.23 -16.75 15.03
C HIS A 302 -4.86 -18.01 15.66
N GLN A 303 -6.17 -18.21 15.43
CA GLN A 303 -6.98 -19.32 15.93
C GLN A 303 -6.96 -19.42 17.48
N LEU A 304 -7.06 -18.26 18.14
CA LEU A 304 -7.09 -18.14 19.60
C LEU A 304 -8.53 -17.93 20.08
N GLN A 305 -9.04 -18.82 20.93
CA GLN A 305 -10.31 -18.63 21.65
C GLN A 305 -10.04 -18.70 23.16
N ASN A 306 -10.21 -17.58 23.85
CA ASN A 306 -10.05 -17.40 25.31
C ASN A 306 -8.74 -17.99 25.87
N GLN A 307 -7.63 -17.85 25.15
CA GLN A 307 -6.34 -18.43 25.53
C GLN A 307 -5.51 -17.46 26.39
N LEU A 308 -4.75 -18.02 27.34
CA LEU A 308 -3.76 -17.28 28.11
C LEU A 308 -2.44 -17.21 27.34
N VAL A 309 -1.96 -16.00 27.09
CA VAL A 309 -0.71 -15.74 26.35
C VAL A 309 0.26 -14.88 27.17
N LEU A 310 1.55 -14.99 26.92
CA LEU A 310 2.59 -14.19 27.57
C LEU A 310 3.04 -13.05 26.67
N LEU A 311 2.92 -11.81 27.14
CA LEU A 311 3.42 -10.63 26.41
C LEU A 311 4.95 -10.63 26.40
N ILE A 312 5.57 -10.70 25.21
CA ILE A 312 7.02 -10.60 25.03
C ILE A 312 7.41 -9.15 24.77
N LYS A 313 6.77 -8.53 23.77
CA LYS A 313 7.08 -7.19 23.29
C LYS A 313 5.83 -6.53 22.74
N ASP A 314 5.71 -5.22 22.95
CA ASP A 314 4.71 -4.39 22.30
C ASP A 314 5.33 -3.52 21.20
N PHE A 315 4.51 -3.19 20.21
CA PHE A 315 4.86 -2.32 19.09
C PHE A 315 3.82 -1.21 18.99
N LEU A 316 4.29 0.02 18.70
CA LEU A 316 3.45 1.19 18.50
C LEU A 316 3.73 1.76 17.10
N GLY A 317 2.79 1.55 16.18
CA GLY A 317 2.92 1.92 14.77
C GLY A 317 1.66 2.61 14.26
N ASP A 318 1.83 3.79 13.65
CA ASP A 318 0.76 4.56 12.99
C ASP A 318 -0.51 4.76 13.85
N GLY A 319 -0.31 5.02 15.14
CA GLY A 319 -1.38 5.20 16.14
C GLY A 319 -2.02 3.92 16.68
N LYS A 320 -1.59 2.74 16.23
CA LYS A 320 -2.07 1.43 16.69
C LYS A 320 -1.02 0.73 17.55
N ARG A 321 -1.47 0.00 18.58
CA ARG A 321 -0.64 -0.86 19.41
C ARG A 321 -0.89 -2.32 19.04
N SER A 322 0.17 -3.04 18.67
CA SER A 322 0.17 -4.49 18.45
C SER A 322 1.13 -5.18 19.43
N PHE A 323 0.95 -6.49 19.60
CA PHE A 323 1.72 -7.29 20.54
C PHE A 323 2.36 -8.51 19.89
N GLN A 324 3.55 -8.84 20.36
CA GLN A 324 4.23 -10.11 20.13
C GLN A 324 4.11 -10.95 21.41
N VAL A 325 3.51 -12.13 21.29
CA VAL A 325 3.11 -12.96 22.42
C VAL A 325 3.57 -14.42 22.25
N LEU A 326 3.83 -15.11 23.36
CA LEU A 326 3.93 -16.57 23.37
C LEU A 326 2.59 -17.19 23.74
N VAL A 327 2.13 -18.13 22.91
CA VAL A 327 0.96 -18.98 23.10
C VAL A 327 1.44 -20.38 23.51
N PRO A 328 0.92 -21.01 24.58
CA PRO A 328 1.22 -22.40 24.88
C PRO A 328 0.55 -23.33 23.85
N CYS A 329 1.31 -24.26 23.25
CA CYS A 329 0.80 -25.23 22.28
C CYS A 329 1.15 -26.66 22.69
N PHE A 330 0.26 -27.60 22.37
CA PHE A 330 0.48 -29.04 22.53
C PHE A 330 1.06 -29.64 21.25
N GLU A 331 1.78 -30.75 21.36
CA GLU A 331 2.62 -31.31 20.28
C GLU A 331 1.84 -31.84 19.06
N SER A 332 0.50 -31.88 19.13
CA SER A 332 -0.40 -32.24 18.03
C SER A 332 -0.70 -31.11 17.02
N GLU A 333 -0.38 -29.84 17.32
CA GLU A 333 -0.73 -28.69 16.47
C GLU A 333 0.42 -28.19 15.56
N SER A 334 1.60 -28.80 15.64
CA SER A 334 2.85 -28.18 15.16
C SER A 334 3.19 -28.46 13.69
N ILE A 335 2.46 -27.82 12.76
CA ILE A 335 2.97 -27.52 11.41
C ILE A 335 2.97 -26.00 11.19
N PRO A 336 4.13 -25.32 11.33
CA PRO A 336 4.22 -23.87 11.18
C PRO A 336 3.70 -23.35 9.84
N ASP A 337 3.98 -24.08 8.75
CA ASP A 337 3.53 -23.71 7.41
C ASP A 337 2.01 -23.76 7.25
N GLU A 338 1.31 -24.66 7.91
CA GLU A 338 -0.14 -24.78 7.79
C GLU A 338 -0.84 -23.64 8.53
N GLN A 339 -0.37 -23.30 9.74
CA GLN A 339 -0.86 -22.15 10.49
C GLN A 339 -0.53 -20.83 9.78
N LYS A 340 0.65 -20.72 9.16
CA LYS A 340 1.02 -19.57 8.33
C LYS A 340 0.13 -19.45 7.10
N ARG A 341 -0.15 -20.55 6.38
CA ARG A 341 -1.12 -20.58 5.26
C ARG A 341 -2.50 -20.10 5.70
N LYS A 342 -3.01 -20.54 6.84
CA LYS A 342 -4.31 -20.13 7.39
C LYS A 342 -4.34 -18.64 7.78
N SER A 343 -3.25 -18.10 8.36
CA SER A 343 -3.10 -16.66 8.60
C SER A 343 -2.99 -15.87 7.29
N ASP A 344 -2.27 -16.37 6.28
CA ASP A 344 -2.14 -15.75 4.96
C ASP A 344 -3.46 -15.79 4.16
N GLU A 345 -4.29 -16.82 4.37
CA GLU A 345 -5.63 -16.98 3.82
C GLU A 345 -6.60 -15.98 4.45
N PHE A 346 -6.66 -15.91 5.79
CA PHE A 346 -7.37 -14.86 6.52
C PHE A 346 -6.91 -13.46 6.07
N ALA A 347 -5.61 -13.27 5.85
CA ALA A 347 -5.04 -12.02 5.35
C ALA A 347 -5.38 -11.70 3.87
N ARG A 348 -6.02 -12.61 3.12
CA ARG A 348 -6.54 -12.39 1.76
C ARG A 348 -8.05 -12.08 1.71
N LEU A 349 -8.82 -12.50 2.71
CA LEU A 349 -10.28 -12.28 2.77
C LEU A 349 -10.64 -10.78 2.70
N PRO A 350 -11.83 -10.41 2.21
CA PRO A 350 -12.40 -9.07 2.37
C PRO A 350 -12.36 -8.55 3.81
N LYS A 351 -12.29 -7.22 3.98
CA LYS A 351 -12.23 -6.59 5.31
C LYS A 351 -13.47 -6.92 6.17
N GLU A 352 -14.64 -6.98 5.53
CA GLU A 352 -15.93 -7.28 6.17
C GLU A 352 -15.96 -8.73 6.69
N GLU A 353 -15.52 -9.70 5.89
CA GLU A 353 -15.41 -11.10 6.31
C GLU A 353 -14.42 -11.30 7.47
N ARG A 354 -13.28 -10.59 7.48
CA ARG A 354 -12.34 -10.63 8.61
C ARG A 354 -12.95 -10.08 9.89
N TYR A 355 -13.71 -8.99 9.80
CA TYR A 355 -14.40 -8.40 10.95
C TYR A 355 -15.43 -9.38 11.51
N TRP A 356 -16.28 -9.95 10.66
CA TRP A 356 -17.26 -10.97 11.03
C TRP A 356 -16.62 -12.19 11.71
N LEU A 357 -15.47 -12.66 11.20
CA LEU A 357 -14.74 -13.78 11.77
C LEU A 357 -14.10 -13.47 13.13
N GLU A 358 -13.53 -12.27 13.34
CA GLU A 358 -13.04 -11.87 14.67
C GLU A 358 -14.20 -11.71 15.67
N GLU A 359 -15.31 -11.11 15.26
CA GLU A 359 -16.53 -10.98 16.08
C GLU A 359 -17.11 -12.35 16.45
N THR A 360 -17.29 -13.24 15.48
CA THR A 360 -17.75 -14.63 15.70
C THR A 360 -16.81 -15.37 16.66
N CYS A 361 -15.48 -15.21 16.52
CA CYS A 361 -14.50 -15.82 17.41
C CYS A 361 -14.60 -15.27 18.85
N MET A 362 -14.84 -13.97 19.01
CA MET A 362 -15.09 -13.32 20.30
C MET A 362 -16.41 -13.79 20.94
N LEU A 363 -17.48 -13.93 20.14
CA LEU A 363 -18.79 -14.44 20.57
C LEU A 363 -18.69 -15.90 21.02
N GLU A 364 -18.15 -16.79 20.18
CA GLU A 364 -17.95 -18.21 20.51
C GLU A 364 -17.17 -18.40 21.81
N GLY A 365 -16.05 -17.68 21.98
CA GLY A 365 -15.26 -17.75 23.20
C GLY A 365 -16.03 -17.27 24.44
N SER A 366 -16.78 -16.16 24.30
CA SER A 366 -17.61 -15.60 25.37
C SER A 366 -18.80 -16.50 25.74
N ILE A 367 -19.35 -17.26 24.78
CA ILE A 367 -20.47 -18.19 24.99
C ILE A 367 -19.98 -19.54 25.54
N ARG A 368 -18.91 -20.11 24.97
CA ARG A 368 -18.41 -21.45 25.32
C ARG A 368 -17.70 -21.50 26.68
N TYR A 369 -17.01 -20.42 27.04
CA TYR A 369 -16.23 -20.36 28.29
C TYR A 369 -16.76 -19.29 29.26
N GLY A 370 -17.16 -18.12 28.74
CA GLY A 370 -17.52 -16.94 29.52
C GLY A 370 -16.65 -15.72 29.18
N ILE A 371 -17.16 -14.52 29.44
CA ILE A 371 -16.60 -13.22 28.99
C ILE A 371 -15.12 -13.01 29.37
N GLU A 372 -14.74 -13.40 30.60
CA GLU A 372 -13.36 -13.34 31.12
C GLU A 372 -12.81 -14.74 31.49
N ALA A 373 -13.53 -15.80 31.12
CA ALA A 373 -13.13 -17.17 31.45
C ALA A 373 -12.01 -17.64 30.52
N VAL A 374 -11.15 -18.53 31.04
CA VAL A 374 -10.06 -19.15 30.29
C VAL A 374 -10.57 -20.42 29.62
N ALA A 375 -10.22 -20.64 28.35
CA ALA A 375 -10.48 -21.91 27.68
C ALA A 375 -9.81 -23.07 28.43
N ASN A 376 -10.50 -24.21 28.54
CA ASN A 376 -9.97 -25.40 29.20
C ASN A 376 -8.70 -25.90 28.49
N LEU A 377 -7.53 -25.50 28.99
CA LEU A 377 -6.26 -26.12 28.67
C LEU A 377 -6.39 -27.62 29.00
N ALA A 378 -6.20 -28.47 27.99
CA ALA A 378 -6.24 -29.91 28.17
C ALA A 378 -5.10 -30.35 29.11
N MET A 379 -5.42 -30.49 30.40
CA MET A 379 -4.53 -31.07 31.41
C MET A 379 -4.55 -32.60 31.30
N ASP A 380 -4.29 -33.11 30.10
CA ASP A 380 -4.05 -34.54 29.91
C ASP A 380 -2.79 -34.93 30.73
N GLY A 381 -2.81 -36.11 31.33
CA GLY A 381 -1.89 -36.50 32.41
C GLY A 381 -0.43 -36.69 32.00
N GLN A 382 -0.14 -36.56 30.70
CA GLN A 382 1.18 -36.71 30.10
C GLN A 382 2.09 -35.52 30.48
N ARG A 383 3.30 -35.82 30.99
CA ARG A 383 4.38 -34.83 31.17
C ARG A 383 5.10 -34.54 29.84
N GLY A 384 4.34 -34.29 28.77
CA GLY A 384 4.85 -33.91 27.45
C GLY A 384 5.60 -32.58 27.47
N GLN A 385 6.44 -32.34 26.48
CA GLN A 385 7.26 -31.13 26.43
C GLN A 385 6.40 -29.93 26.05
N ARG A 386 6.10 -29.06 27.02
CA ARG A 386 5.26 -27.87 26.82
C ARG A 386 5.91 -26.91 25.82
N SER A 387 5.40 -26.91 24.60
CA SER A 387 5.87 -26.02 23.54
C SER A 387 5.23 -24.63 23.66
N PHE A 388 5.92 -23.62 23.13
CA PHE A 388 5.39 -22.27 23.00
C PHE A 388 5.51 -21.81 21.54
N ARG A 389 4.40 -21.32 20.99
CA ARG A 389 4.32 -20.69 19.66
C ARG A 389 4.46 -19.18 19.82
N MET A 390 5.34 -18.57 19.04
CA MET A 390 5.48 -17.12 18.96
C MET A 390 4.50 -16.55 17.92
N VAL A 391 3.71 -15.55 18.32
CA VAL A 391 2.68 -14.90 17.49
C VAL A 391 2.99 -13.40 17.43
N ASN A 392 2.95 -12.85 16.21
CA ASN A 392 3.23 -11.44 15.92
C ASN A 392 1.96 -10.66 15.62
N ASP A 393 2.05 -9.33 15.74
CA ASP A 393 1.06 -8.33 15.29
C ASP A 393 -0.37 -8.47 15.83
N LEU A 394 -0.53 -9.13 16.98
CA LEU A 394 -1.80 -9.26 17.68
C LEU A 394 -2.36 -7.86 18.05
N PRO A 395 -3.56 -7.46 17.58
CA PRO A 395 -4.09 -6.11 17.81
C PRO A 395 -4.66 -5.95 19.21
N ILE A 396 -4.58 -4.75 19.80
CA ILE A 396 -5.09 -4.52 21.17
C ILE A 396 -6.60 -4.77 21.35
N SER A 397 -7.40 -4.72 20.27
CA SER A 397 -8.83 -5.09 20.28
C SER A 397 -9.09 -6.56 20.62
N SER A 398 -8.11 -7.46 20.43
CA SER A 398 -8.19 -8.90 20.74
C SER A 398 -8.07 -9.23 22.24
N LEU A 399 -7.76 -8.23 23.09
CA LEU A 399 -7.63 -8.43 24.53
C LEU A 399 -9.01 -8.64 25.17
N LEU A 400 -9.18 -9.77 25.84
CA LEU A 400 -10.29 -9.96 26.78
C LEU A 400 -9.94 -9.34 28.14
N GLY A 401 -8.71 -9.55 28.62
CA GLY A 401 -8.28 -9.09 29.94
C GLY A 401 -6.78 -9.18 30.22
N VAL A 402 -6.34 -8.55 31.31
CA VAL A 402 -4.92 -8.46 31.72
C VAL A 402 -4.75 -9.05 33.12
N SER A 403 -3.92 -10.09 33.26
CA SER A 403 -3.73 -10.77 34.54
C SER A 403 -2.94 -9.92 35.55
N LYS A 404 -3.08 -10.27 36.84
CA LYS A 404 -2.23 -9.75 37.93
C LYS A 404 -0.82 -10.40 37.93
N LYS A 405 -0.62 -11.56 37.30
CA LYS A 405 0.67 -12.29 37.27
C LYS A 405 1.63 -11.79 36.18
N THR A 406 2.93 -11.78 36.49
CA THR A 406 4.05 -11.61 35.54
C THR A 406 5.08 -12.69 35.81
N PHE A 407 5.63 -13.27 34.75
CA PHE A 407 6.83 -14.10 34.77
C PHE A 407 8.05 -13.25 34.39
N LYS A 408 9.23 -13.60 34.90
CA LYS A 408 10.48 -13.08 34.32
C LYS A 408 10.74 -13.89 33.03
N VAL A 409 11.04 -13.22 31.93
CA VAL A 409 11.30 -13.82 30.62
C VAL A 409 12.49 -13.09 30.01
N ASP A 410 13.48 -13.81 29.50
CA ASP A 410 14.52 -13.19 28.68
C ASP A 410 13.99 -13.01 27.25
N VAL A 411 13.78 -11.74 26.89
CA VAL A 411 13.23 -11.36 25.58
C VAL A 411 14.29 -11.50 24.48
N ALA A 412 15.58 -11.39 24.79
CA ALA A 412 16.64 -11.52 23.80
C ALA A 412 16.85 -13.00 23.41
N GLU A 413 16.88 -13.90 24.39
CA GLU A 413 17.00 -15.34 24.20
C GLU A 413 15.81 -15.90 23.41
N VAL A 414 14.57 -15.65 23.85
CA VAL A 414 13.33 -16.08 23.18
C VAL A 414 13.27 -15.59 21.73
N LEU A 415 13.67 -14.34 21.46
CA LEU A 415 13.70 -13.82 20.09
C LEU A 415 14.87 -14.37 19.27
N SER A 416 16.00 -14.76 19.89
CA SER A 416 17.09 -15.43 19.15
C SER A 416 16.71 -16.85 18.75
N GLU A 417 16.03 -17.59 19.63
CA GLU A 417 15.54 -18.95 19.35
C GLU A 417 14.41 -18.95 18.30
N ALA A 418 13.46 -18.01 18.40
CA ALA A 418 12.40 -17.88 17.40
C ALA A 418 12.98 -17.68 15.99
N ARG A 419 13.96 -16.76 15.84
CA ARG A 419 14.62 -16.50 14.55
C ARG A 419 15.48 -17.68 14.07
N SER A 420 16.12 -18.45 14.96
CA SER A 420 16.88 -19.64 14.55
C SER A 420 15.98 -20.80 14.07
N ARG A 421 14.70 -20.79 14.44
CA ARG A 421 13.66 -21.71 13.94
C ARG A 421 12.97 -21.22 12.66
N GLU A 422 12.96 -19.91 12.39
CA GLU A 422 12.41 -19.31 11.16
C GLU A 422 13.35 -19.38 9.95
N ILE A 423 14.67 -19.51 10.16
CA ILE A 423 15.65 -19.71 9.08
C ILE A 423 15.44 -21.11 8.47
N PRO A 424 15.21 -21.24 7.14
CA PRO A 424 15.14 -22.55 6.50
C PRO A 424 16.47 -23.28 6.67
N ARG A 425 16.43 -24.50 7.22
CA ARG A 425 17.59 -25.39 7.20
C ARG A 425 17.81 -25.91 5.77
N LEU A 426 18.55 -25.13 4.99
CA LEU A 426 19.16 -25.60 3.75
C LEU A 426 19.97 -26.88 4.05
N ARG A 427 19.64 -27.95 3.33
CA ARG A 427 20.21 -29.28 3.40
C ARG A 427 20.54 -29.74 1.98
#